data_AF-A0A5B0BWR0-F1
#
_entry.id   AF-A0A5B0BWR0-F1
#
_cell.length_a   1.000
_cell.length_b   1.000
_cell.length_c   1.000
_cell.angle_alpha   90.00
_cell.angle_beta   90.00
_cell.angle_gamma   90.00
#
_symmetry.space_group_name_H-M   'P 1'
#
loop_
_entity.id
_entity.type
_entity.pdbx_description
1 polymer ?
#
loop_
_entity_poly.entity_id
_entity_poly.type
_entity_poly.pdbx_seq_one_letter_code
_entity_poly.pdbx_strand_id
1 'polypeptide(L)'
;MKIKLSPFLTDWPLEASVNGDILTLNGEVIDLSLLPEGHRLPGSAVCNPFFVETEYVERKDGVLHLTLRLPVDWDSPEEYRNPPEPIILDVSAGLVNFPDTTPPAPPVVELPVIEEPTQEEPENGGLEQA
;
A
#
# COMPACT_ATOMS: atom_id res chain seq x y z
N MET A 1 -18.62 5.39 9.35
CA MET A 1 -17.21 5.55 9.75
C MET A 1 -16.46 6.14 8.57
N LYS A 2 -15.66 7.19 8.81
CA LYS A 2 -14.89 7.89 7.78
C LYS A 2 -13.41 7.52 7.92
N ILE A 3 -12.90 6.76 6.96
CA ILE A 3 -11.57 6.16 6.99
C ILE A 3 -10.69 6.89 5.99
N LYS A 4 -9.71 7.65 6.47
CA LYS A 4 -8.64 8.23 5.63
C LYS A 4 -7.56 7.17 5.42
N LEU A 5 -7.02 7.08 4.22
CA LEU A 5 -5.92 6.18 3.88
C LEU A 5 -4.60 6.95 3.79
N SER A 6 -3.58 6.45 4.46
CA SER A 6 -2.20 6.94 4.39
C SER A 6 -1.33 5.88 3.73
N PRO A 7 -0.64 6.18 2.62
CA PRO A 7 0.23 5.21 1.97
C PRO A 7 1.32 4.73 2.94
N PHE A 8 1.60 3.43 2.94
CA PHE A 8 2.62 2.81 3.77
C PHE A 8 3.27 1.65 3.02
N LEU A 9 4.59 1.72 2.85
CA LEU A 9 5.36 0.70 2.14
C LEU A 9 5.42 -0.59 2.99
N THR A 10 4.56 -1.54 2.68
CA THR A 10 4.45 -2.83 3.38
C THR A 10 3.76 -3.86 2.50
N ASP A 11 4.12 -5.13 2.69
CA ASP A 11 3.50 -6.30 2.09
C ASP A 11 2.35 -6.90 2.93
N TRP A 12 2.00 -6.27 4.06
CA TRP A 12 0.94 -6.78 4.92
C TRP A 12 -0.44 -6.64 4.26
N PRO A 13 -1.27 -7.70 4.25
CA PRO A 13 -2.61 -7.62 3.68
C PRO A 13 -3.47 -6.64 4.50
N LEU A 14 -4.41 -5.97 3.84
CA LEU A 14 -5.38 -5.10 4.51
C LEU A 14 -6.80 -5.52 4.13
N GLU A 15 -7.49 -6.10 5.09
CA GLU A 15 -8.91 -6.43 5.03
C GLU A 15 -9.61 -5.81 6.23
N ALA A 16 -10.80 -5.25 6.02
CA ALA A 16 -11.55 -4.65 7.09
C ALA A 16 -13.06 -4.82 6.94
N SER A 17 -13.76 -4.81 8.07
CA SER A 17 -15.21 -4.69 8.10
C SER A 17 -15.68 -3.78 9.23
N VAL A 18 -16.79 -3.08 9.00
CA VAL A 18 -17.41 -2.15 9.94
C VAL A 18 -18.75 -2.70 10.40
N ASN A 19 -18.98 -2.72 11.71
CA ASN A 19 -20.29 -3.00 12.30
C ASN A 19 -20.57 -1.97 13.41
N GLY A 20 -21.30 -0.91 13.06
CA GLY A 20 -21.50 0.23 13.95
C GLY A 20 -20.16 0.91 14.26
N ASP A 21 -19.81 0.92 15.54
CA ASP A 21 -18.56 1.52 16.05
C ASP A 21 -17.41 0.50 16.18
N ILE A 22 -17.63 -0.74 15.75
CA ILE A 22 -16.62 -1.80 15.77
C ILE A 22 -15.98 -1.90 14.40
N LEU A 23 -14.66 -1.79 14.34
CA LEU A 23 -13.84 -2.04 13.16
C LEU A 23 -13.13 -3.37 13.36
N THR A 24 -13.29 -4.31 12.43
CA THR A 24 -12.46 -5.53 12.40
C THR A 24 -11.40 -5.37 11.33
N LEU A 25 -10.11 -5.45 11.68
CA LEU A 25 -8.96 -5.38 10.76
C LEU A 25 -8.22 -6.71 10.75
N ASN A 26 -8.12 -7.37 9.60
CA ASN A 26 -7.44 -8.67 9.45
C ASN A 26 -7.85 -9.70 10.53
N GLY A 27 -9.13 -9.70 10.92
CA GLY A 27 -9.65 -10.57 11.98
C GLY A 27 -9.50 -10.05 13.42
N GLU A 28 -8.76 -8.97 13.65
CA GLU A 28 -8.66 -8.31 14.96
C GLU A 28 -9.83 -7.33 15.17
N VAL A 29 -10.54 -7.48 16.29
CA VAL A 29 -11.69 -6.64 16.64
C VAL A 29 -11.23 -5.42 17.43
N ILE A 30 -11.56 -4.25 16.90
CA ILE A 30 -11.23 -2.95 17.49
C ILE A 30 -12.56 -2.25 17.83
N ASP A 31 -12.87 -2.20 19.12
CA ASP A 31 -14.09 -1.57 19.62
C ASP A 31 -13.85 -0.09 19.92
N LEU A 32 -14.45 0.78 19.10
CA LEU A 32 -14.40 2.23 19.25
C LEU A 32 -15.70 2.80 19.83
N SER A 33 -16.61 1.94 20.31
CA SER A 33 -17.90 2.37 20.89
C SER A 33 -17.72 3.21 22.16
N LEU A 34 -16.59 3.02 22.86
CA LEU A 34 -16.27 3.74 24.09
C LEU A 34 -15.76 5.16 23.83
N LEU A 35 -15.45 5.54 22.59
CA LEU A 35 -14.96 6.88 22.26
C LEU A 35 -16.15 7.86 22.17
N PRO A 36 -16.33 8.78 23.14
CA PRO A 36 -17.48 9.66 23.16
C PRO A 36 -17.41 10.75 22.09
N GLU A 37 -18.55 11.39 21.82
CA GLU A 37 -18.61 12.55 20.93
C GLU A 37 -17.63 13.66 21.37
N GLY A 38 -16.94 14.27 20.41
CA GLY A 38 -15.96 15.34 20.63
C GLY A 38 -14.64 14.88 21.24
N HIS A 39 -14.45 13.59 21.50
CA HIS A 39 -13.21 13.04 22.05
C HIS A 39 -12.32 12.45 20.97
N ARG A 40 -11.02 12.35 21.29
CA ARG A 40 -10.00 11.75 20.44
C ARG A 40 -9.09 10.82 21.23
N LEU A 41 -8.64 9.78 20.55
CA LEU A 41 -7.66 8.79 20.99
C LEU A 41 -6.48 8.85 20.01
N PRO A 42 -5.21 8.92 20.45
CA PRO A 42 -4.09 8.81 19.53
C PRO A 42 -4.08 7.42 18.88
N GLY A 43 -3.68 7.34 17.60
CA GLY A 43 -3.63 6.07 16.87
C GLY A 43 -2.76 5.02 17.55
N SER A 44 -1.70 5.46 18.24
CA SER A 44 -0.83 4.58 19.04
C SER A 44 -1.53 3.88 20.21
N ALA A 45 -2.64 4.43 20.72
CA ALA A 45 -3.40 3.81 21.82
C ALA A 45 -4.38 2.73 21.34
N VAL A 46 -4.58 2.57 20.03
CA VAL A 46 -5.37 1.46 19.46
C VAL A 46 -4.58 0.15 19.49
N CYS A 47 -3.24 0.21 19.61
CA CYS A 47 -2.34 -0.95 19.64
C CYS A 47 -2.43 -1.87 18.41
N ASN A 48 -2.89 -1.34 17.26
CA ASN A 48 -2.96 -2.06 16.00
C ASN A 48 -2.03 -1.40 14.96
N PRO A 49 -1.20 -2.19 14.23
CA PRO A 49 -0.19 -1.65 13.34
C PRO A 49 -0.73 -0.95 12.09
N PHE A 50 -2.01 -1.09 11.75
CA PHE A 50 -2.59 -0.35 10.62
C PHE A 50 -3.02 1.06 11.00
N PHE A 51 -3.10 1.41 12.29
CA PHE A 51 -3.37 2.79 12.68
C PHE A 51 -2.11 3.64 12.55
N VAL A 52 -2.26 4.85 12.00
CA VAL A 52 -1.17 5.82 11.95
C VAL A 52 -0.96 6.39 13.35
N GLU A 53 0.15 6.01 14.00
CA GLU A 53 0.44 6.34 15.40
C GLU A 53 0.44 7.85 15.71
N THR A 54 0.83 8.68 14.73
CA THR A 54 0.90 10.15 14.86
C THR A 54 -0.45 10.84 14.63
N GLU A 55 -1.46 10.11 14.14
CA GLU A 55 -2.81 10.62 13.89
C GLU A 55 -3.75 10.30 15.06
N TYR A 56 -4.98 10.77 14.97
CA TYR A 56 -6.01 10.51 15.97
C TYR A 56 -7.19 9.73 15.37
N VAL A 57 -7.78 8.89 16.22
CA VAL A 57 -9.15 8.39 16.07
C VAL A 57 -10.05 9.34 16.85
N GLU A 58 -11.06 9.89 16.22
CA GLU A 58 -11.94 10.88 16.85
C GLU A 58 -13.40 10.69 16.45
N ARG A 59 -14.31 11.08 17.35
CA ARG A 59 -15.75 11.11 17.04
C ARG A 59 -16.18 12.57 16.85
N LYS A 60 -16.67 12.88 15.66
CA LYS A 60 -17.16 14.20 15.26
C LYS A 60 -18.51 14.04 14.55
N ASP A 61 -19.49 14.81 15.00
CA ASP A 61 -20.86 14.81 14.48
C ASP A 61 -21.48 13.41 14.47
N GLY A 62 -21.18 12.61 15.49
CA GLY A 62 -21.64 11.23 15.61
C GLY A 62 -20.91 10.23 14.70
N VAL A 63 -19.88 10.66 13.96
CA VAL A 63 -19.13 9.81 13.02
C VAL A 63 -17.69 9.63 13.52
N LEU A 64 -17.25 8.36 13.58
CA LEU A 64 -15.85 8.02 13.82
C LEU A 64 -15.00 8.36 12.58
N HIS A 65 -13.95 9.14 12.81
CA HIS A 65 -12.92 9.53 11.85
C HIS A 65 -11.60 8.92 12.28
N LEU A 66 -10.90 8.24 11.36
CA LEU A 66 -9.62 7.61 11.65
C LEU A 66 -8.75 7.52 10.39
N THR A 67 -7.47 7.23 10.59
CA THR A 67 -6.50 7.05 9.51
C THR A 67 -5.89 5.66 9.56
N LEU A 68 -6.02 4.90 8.47
CA LEU A 68 -5.37 3.61 8.30
C LEU A 68 -4.20 3.72 7.33
N ARG A 69 -3.18 2.90 7.57
CA ARG A 69 -2.09 2.62 6.64
C ARG A 69 -2.63 1.80 5.48
N LEU A 70 -2.49 2.30 4.26
CA LEU A 70 -2.80 1.61 3.02
C LEU A 70 -1.51 0.93 2.52
N PRO A 71 -1.47 -0.40 2.44
CA PRO A 71 -0.35 -1.11 1.85
C PRO A 71 -0.13 -0.68 0.40
N VAL A 72 1.08 -0.25 0.10
CA VAL A 72 1.56 0.04 -1.25
C VAL A 72 2.93 -0.60 -1.42
N ASP A 73 3.24 -0.99 -2.66
CA ASP A 73 4.57 -1.39 -3.11
C ASP A 73 5.32 -0.21 -3.72
N TRP A 74 6.58 -0.41 -4.08
CA TRP A 74 7.40 0.62 -4.72
C TRP A 74 6.92 1.00 -6.13
N ASP A 75 6.28 0.06 -6.82
CA ASP A 75 5.75 0.13 -8.18
C ASP A 75 4.21 0.20 -8.23
N SER A 76 3.54 0.33 -7.07
CA SER A 76 2.12 0.65 -7.01
C SER A 76 1.79 1.95 -7.78
N PRO A 77 0.55 2.12 -8.25
CA PRO A 77 0.11 3.34 -8.93
C PRO A 77 0.42 4.62 -8.13
N GLU A 78 0.87 5.67 -8.81
CA GLU A 78 1.25 6.94 -8.16
C GLU A 78 0.07 7.58 -7.41
N GLU A 79 -1.15 7.42 -7.91
CA GLU A 79 -2.37 7.88 -7.25
C GLU A 79 -2.58 7.28 -5.86
N TYR A 80 -1.96 6.13 -5.55
CA TYR A 80 -2.00 5.50 -4.23
C TYR A 80 -0.71 5.68 -3.44
N ARG A 81 0.47 5.75 -4.08
CA ARG A 81 1.74 5.99 -3.38
C ARG A 81 1.89 7.44 -2.91
N ASN A 82 1.47 8.40 -3.74
CA ASN A 82 1.56 9.83 -3.48
C ASN A 82 0.28 10.53 -3.98
N PRO A 83 -0.86 10.28 -3.30
CA PRO A 83 -2.14 10.81 -3.73
C PRO A 83 -2.14 12.35 -3.69
N PRO A 84 -2.64 13.04 -4.74
CA PRO A 84 -2.72 14.50 -4.76
C PRO A 84 -3.72 15.05 -3.73
N GLU A 85 -4.71 14.25 -3.35
CA GLU A 85 -5.71 14.55 -2.34
C GLU A 85 -5.92 13.35 -1.41
N PRO A 86 -6.30 13.54 -0.13
CA PRO A 86 -6.52 12.42 0.78
C PRO A 86 -7.57 11.44 0.26
N ILE A 87 -7.24 10.16 0.21
CA ILE A 87 -8.19 9.09 -0.10
C ILE A 87 -9.04 8.84 1.15
N ILE A 88 -10.36 9.03 1.04
CA ILE A 88 -11.30 8.90 2.15
C ILE A 88 -12.42 7.96 1.76
N LEU A 89 -12.64 6.93 2.57
CA LEU A 89 -13.74 5.99 2.45
C LEU A 89 -14.83 6.32 3.48
N ASP A 90 -16.09 6.39 3.03
CA ASP A 90 -17.24 6.48 3.91
C ASP A 90 -17.93 5.11 3.98
N VAL A 91 -17.85 4.48 5.14
CA VAL A 91 -18.31 3.10 5.36
C VAL A 91 -19.38 3.09 6.45
N SER A 92 -20.61 2.77 6.08
CA SER A 92 -21.74 2.69 7.02
C SER A 92 -21.82 1.33 7.72
N ALA A 93 -21.55 0.22 7.01
CA ALA A 93 -21.46 -1.14 7.54
C ALA A 93 -20.87 -2.10 6.48
N GLY A 94 -20.42 -3.27 6.93
CA GLY A 94 -19.95 -4.36 6.06
C GLY A 94 -18.47 -4.26 5.70
N LEU A 95 -18.08 -4.98 4.65
CA LEU A 95 -16.70 -5.01 4.16
C LEU A 95 -16.28 -3.63 3.66
N VAL A 96 -15.06 -3.23 4.00
CA VAL A 96 -14.44 -2.01 3.49
C VAL A 96 -13.84 -2.30 2.10
N ASN A 97 -14.25 -1.55 1.09
CA ASN A 97 -13.72 -1.67 -0.26
C ASN A 97 -12.48 -0.78 -0.41
N PHE A 98 -11.30 -1.33 -0.14
CA PHE A 98 -10.02 -0.64 -0.32
C PHE A 98 -9.65 -0.52 -1.80
N PRO A 99 -8.88 0.51 -2.20
CA PRO A 99 -8.36 0.59 -3.56
C PRO A 99 -7.39 -0.57 -3.83
N ASP A 100 -7.38 -1.05 -5.06
CA ASP A 100 -6.39 -2.02 -5.52
C ASP A 100 -5.07 -1.30 -5.80
N THR A 101 -4.08 -1.52 -4.94
CA THR A 101 -2.76 -0.91 -5.03
C THR A 101 -1.76 -1.75 -5.82
N THR A 102 -2.20 -2.87 -6.40
CA THR A 102 -1.32 -3.78 -7.14
C THR A 102 -0.61 -3.03 -8.27
N PRO A 103 0.71 -3.20 -8.42
CA PRO A 103 1.45 -2.64 -9.54
C PRO A 103 0.83 -3.07 -10.88
N PRO A 104 0.73 -2.16 -11.87
CA PRO A 104 0.34 -2.58 -13.21
C PRO A 104 1.36 -3.58 -13.74
N ALA A 105 0.89 -4.61 -14.45
CA ALA A 105 1.77 -5.60 -15.05
C ALA A 105 2.87 -4.89 -15.86
N PRO A 106 4.16 -5.27 -15.67
CA PRO A 106 5.23 -4.63 -16.41
C PRO A 106 4.98 -4.82 -17.91
N PRO A 107 5.22 -3.80 -18.75
CA PRO A 107 5.20 -4.01 -20.19
C PRO A 107 6.21 -5.10 -20.51
N VAL A 108 5.78 -6.15 -21.23
CA VAL A 108 6.68 -7.19 -21.72
C VAL A 108 7.64 -6.53 -22.71
N VAL A 109 8.83 -6.17 -22.23
CA VAL A 109 9.91 -5.71 -23.09
C VAL A 109 10.57 -6.97 -23.66
N GLU A 110 10.32 -7.24 -24.93
CA GLU A 110 11.05 -8.28 -25.67
C GLU A 110 12.52 -7.85 -25.72
N LEU A 111 13.35 -8.46 -24.87
CA LEU A 111 14.78 -8.18 -24.85
C LEU A 111 15.36 -8.60 -26.20
N PRO A 112 16.09 -7.72 -26.91
CA PRO A 112 16.74 -8.11 -28.15
C PRO A 112 17.73 -9.24 -27.87
N VAL A 113 17.63 -10.34 -28.61
CA VAL A 113 18.64 -11.40 -28.62
C VAL A 113 19.96 -10.76 -29.04
N ILE A 114 20.92 -10.72 -28.12
CA ILE A 114 22.28 -10.28 -28.42
C ILE A 114 22.93 -11.46 -29.14
N GLU A 115 23.05 -11.39 -30.47
CA GLU A 115 23.88 -12.33 -31.22
C GLU A 115 25.35 -12.07 -30.83
N GLU A 116 25.98 -13.04 -30.16
CA GLU A 116 27.40 -12.98 -29.83
C GLU A 116 28.22 -12.90 -31.13
N PRO A 117 29.11 -11.89 -31.30
CA PRO A 117 29.96 -11.84 -32.47
C PRO A 117 30.99 -12.98 -32.41
N THR A 118 30.96 -13.87 -33.40
CA THR A 118 31.98 -14.89 -33.61
C THR A 118 33.32 -14.20 -33.86
N GLN A 119 34.21 -14.18 -32.87
CA GLN A 119 35.60 -13.79 -33.07
C GLN A 119 36.33 -14.94 -33.79
N GLU A 120 36.50 -14.82 -35.11
CA GLU A 120 37.52 -15.59 -35.82
C GLU A 120 38.88 -14.88 -35.63
N GLU A 121 39.73 -15.42 -34.75
CA GLU A 121 41.16 -15.11 -34.74
C GLU A 121 41.84 -15.89 -35.88
N PRO A 122 42.49 -15.23 -36.86
CA PRO A 122 43.45 -15.94 -37.69
C PRO A 122 44.74 -16.16 -36.89
N GLU A 123 44.96 -17.44 -36.57
CA GLU A 123 46.18 -17.99 -36.00
C GLU A 123 47.41 -17.68 -36.89
N ASN A 124 48.50 -17.35 -36.21
CA ASN A 124 49.79 -16.91 -36.71
C ASN A 124 50.55 -18.02 -37.47
N GLY A 125 51.32 -17.69 -38.52
CA GLY A 125 52.39 -18.60 -38.98
C GLY A 125 53.01 -18.32 -40.35
N GLY A 126 54.31 -18.02 -40.37
CA GLY A 126 55.18 -18.41 -41.49
C GLY A 126 56.09 -17.32 -42.06
N LEU A 127 57.31 -17.26 -41.52
CA LEU A 127 58.49 -16.66 -42.14
C LEU A 127 58.78 -17.32 -43.50
N GLU A 128 59.20 -16.55 -44.51
CA GLU A 128 60.30 -17.01 -45.38
C GLU A 128 60.97 -15.82 -46.10
N GLN A 129 62.29 -15.72 -45.89
CA GLN A 129 63.22 -14.95 -46.70
C GLN A 129 63.71 -15.83 -47.86
N ALA A 130 63.86 -15.25 -49.05
CA ALA A 130 64.90 -15.61 -50.03
C ALA A 130 65.09 -14.46 -51.03
#